data_AF-A0A836RVD5-F1
#
_entry.id   AF-A0A836RVD5-F1
#
_cell.length_a   1.000
_cell.length_b   1.000
_cell.length_c   1.000
_cell.angle_alpha   90.00
_cell.angle_beta   90.00
_cell.angle_gamma   90.00
#
_symmetry.space_group_name_H-M   'P 1'
#
loop_
_entity.id
_entity.type
_entity.pdbx_description
1 polymer ?
#
loop_
_entity_poly.entity_id
_entity_poly.type
_entity_poly.pdbx_seq_one_letter_code
_entity_poly.pdbx_strand_id
1 'polypeptide(L)'
;MISCDNVKRELSAFIEGTLAPADSSLIKEHIAYCQSCKQVATQMEFLMGRMKAVSPVFASPDFDQRLRERITNMDNSSTFPVRWRASWSYGLSGAAILVAVYLFISVQLSDTPVQMNTNTAPALQTKQNITHPQQKEQFVTSGKTDNTSTALSDSSIKRPEEIEKREINLIDK
;
A
#
# COMPACT_ATOMS: atom_id res chain seq x y z
N MET A 1 -4.78 14.29 19.71
CA MET A 1 -3.87 13.16 20.00
C MET A 1 -4.05 12.09 18.94
N ILE A 2 -2.97 11.69 18.28
CA ILE A 2 -2.96 10.59 17.30
C ILE A 2 -3.12 9.25 18.02
N SER A 3 -3.83 8.29 17.41
CA SER A 3 -4.03 6.96 17.97
C SER A 3 -2.79 6.07 17.79
N CYS A 4 -2.61 5.09 18.68
CA CYS A 4 -1.49 4.14 18.59
C CYS A 4 -1.49 3.37 17.26
N ASP A 5 -2.66 3.03 16.72
CA ASP A 5 -2.74 2.29 15.46
C ASP A 5 -2.29 3.13 14.27
N ASN A 6 -2.58 4.44 14.29
CA ASN A 6 -2.11 5.34 13.26
C ASN A 6 -0.58 5.52 13.35
N VAL A 7 -0.04 5.66 14.57
CA VAL A 7 1.41 5.70 14.78
C VAL A 7 2.10 4.44 14.27
N LYS A 8 1.55 3.24 14.58
CA LYS A 8 2.12 1.98 14.10
C LYS A 8 2.11 1.86 12.58
N ARG A 9 1.08 2.39 11.90
CA ARG A 9 0.97 2.39 10.44
C ARG A 9 2.01 3.29 9.79
N GLU A 10 2.20 4.48 10.34
CA GLU A 10 3.11 5.50 9.79
C GLU A 10 4.56 5.37 10.30
N LEU A 11 4.83 4.41 11.20
CA LEU A 11 6.14 4.26 11.84
C LEU A 11 7.26 3.94 10.86
N SER A 12 7.00 3.15 9.81
CA SER A 12 8.00 2.84 8.78
C SER A 12 8.44 4.09 8.03
N ALA A 13 7.48 4.88 7.56
CA ALA A 13 7.74 6.12 6.84
C ALA A 13 8.36 7.20 7.75
N PHE A 14 8.04 7.19 9.05
CA PHE A 14 8.73 8.01 10.05
C PHE A 14 10.22 7.64 10.18
N ILE A 15 10.56 6.35 10.30
CA ILE A 15 11.97 5.90 10.42
C ILE A 15 12.75 6.12 9.12
N GLU A 16 12.11 6.00 7.97
CA GLU A 16 12.69 6.28 6.65
C GLU A 16 12.84 7.78 6.35
N GLY A 17 12.20 8.65 7.15
CA GLY A 17 12.22 10.09 6.95
C GLY A 17 11.42 10.57 5.74
N THR A 18 10.45 9.77 5.26
CA THR A 18 9.61 10.08 4.10
C THR A 18 8.30 10.79 4.47
N LEU A 19 8.00 10.88 5.77
CA LEU A 19 6.80 11.53 6.29
C LEU A 19 6.89 13.07 6.21
N ALA A 20 5.73 13.73 6.06
CA ALA A 20 5.66 15.18 6.14
C ALA A 20 6.12 15.69 7.53
N PRO A 21 6.75 16.87 7.62
CA PRO A 21 7.32 17.37 8.87
C PRO A 21 6.27 17.55 9.96
N ALA A 22 5.05 17.96 9.61
CA ALA A 22 3.93 18.07 10.55
C ALA A 22 3.59 16.71 11.19
N ASP A 23 3.43 15.66 10.39
CA ASP A 23 3.08 14.32 10.87
C ASP A 23 4.23 13.70 11.68
N SER A 24 5.48 13.95 11.27
CA SER A 24 6.65 13.48 11.99
C SER A 24 6.69 14.03 13.43
N SER A 25 6.26 15.28 13.63
CA SER A 25 6.23 15.91 14.94
C SER A 25 5.16 15.28 15.84
N LEU A 26 3.98 14.98 15.30
CA LEU A 26 2.88 14.34 16.03
C LEU A 26 3.23 12.91 16.46
N ILE A 27 3.89 12.16 15.58
CA ILE A 27 4.37 10.81 15.91
C ILE A 27 5.46 10.86 16.97
N LYS A 28 6.43 11.79 16.83
CA LYS A 28 7.51 11.98 17.81
C LYS A 28 6.96 12.34 19.19
N GLU A 29 5.97 13.22 19.26
CA GLU A 29 5.27 13.56 20.49
C GLU A 29 4.59 12.32 21.09
N HIS A 30 3.84 11.55 20.29
CA HIS A 30 3.19 10.33 20.78
C HIS A 30 4.19 9.29 21.33
N ILE A 31 5.30 9.05 20.64
CA ILE A 31 6.34 8.12 21.06
C ILE A 31 6.99 8.56 22.39
N ALA A 32 7.05 9.87 22.66
CA ALA A 32 7.60 10.38 23.92
C ALA A 32 6.75 9.97 25.14
N TYR A 33 5.43 9.86 24.98
CA TYR A 33 4.50 9.56 26.08
C TYR A 33 3.99 8.11 26.09
N CYS A 34 3.97 7.43 24.94
CA CYS A 34 3.43 6.09 24.80
C CYS A 34 4.53 5.01 24.82
N GLN A 35 4.65 4.30 25.94
CA GLN A 35 5.69 3.29 26.14
C GLN A 35 5.60 2.12 25.14
N SER A 36 4.39 1.70 24.74
CA SER A 36 4.22 0.61 23.78
C SER A 36 4.71 1.02 22.39
N CYS A 37 4.36 2.23 21.92
CA CYS A 37 4.84 2.76 20.65
C CYS A 37 6.35 2.97 20.66
N LYS A 38 6.93 3.40 21.79
CA LYS A 38 8.38 3.53 21.95
C LYS A 38 9.11 2.19 21.78
N GLN A 39 8.59 1.11 22.35
CA GLN A 39 9.18 -0.23 22.20
C GLN A 39 9.13 -0.72 20.75
N VAL A 40 8.02 -0.47 20.04
CA VAL A 40 7.90 -0.86 18.62
C VAL A 40 8.87 -0.04 17.77
N ALA A 41 8.98 1.27 18.02
CA ALA A 41 9.93 2.14 17.31
C ALA A 41 11.38 1.65 17.45
N THR A 42 11.82 1.35 18.68
CA THR A 42 13.20 0.88 18.91
C THR A 42 13.47 -0.48 18.30
N GLN A 43 12.51 -1.41 18.32
CA GLN A 43 12.64 -2.71 17.65
C GLN A 43 12.78 -2.55 16.13
N MET A 44 11.99 -1.66 15.54
CA MET A 44 11.99 -1.43 14.10
C MET A 44 13.27 -0.71 13.65
N GLU A 45 13.73 0.29 14.40
CA GLU A 45 15.04 0.94 14.19
C GLU A 45 16.19 -0.06 14.28
N PHE A 46 16.16 -0.97 15.26
CA PHE A 46 17.15 -2.02 15.40
C PHE A 46 17.19 -2.95 14.17
N LEU A 47 16.02 -3.42 13.72
CA LEU A 47 15.92 -4.28 12.54
C LEU A 47 16.40 -3.57 11.27
N MET A 48 16.00 -2.31 11.06
CA MET A 48 16.47 -1.52 9.92
C MET A 48 17.97 -1.25 9.98
N GLY A 49 18.52 -1.00 11.18
CA GLY A 49 19.97 -0.88 11.38
C GLY A 49 20.72 -2.14 10.95
N ARG A 50 20.17 -3.33 11.28
CA ARG A 50 20.75 -4.62 10.86
C ARG A 50 20.66 -4.84 9.35
N MET A 51 19.57 -4.44 8.72
CA MET A 51 19.41 -4.52 7.27
C MET A 51 20.34 -3.55 6.52
N LYS A 52 20.52 -2.33 7.04
CA LYS A 52 21.46 -1.34 6.48
C LYS A 52 22.93 -1.76 6.61
N ALA A 53 23.24 -2.62 7.59
CA ALA A 53 24.57 -3.18 7.76
C ALA A 53 24.92 -4.27 6.74
N VAL A 54 23.96 -4.68 5.89
CA VAL A 54 24.23 -5.60 4.79
C VAL A 54 25.12 -4.89 3.77
N SER A 55 26.24 -5.54 3.41
CA SER A 55 27.21 -5.00 2.46
C SER A 55 26.54 -4.68 1.12
N PRO A 56 26.87 -3.54 0.50
CA PRO A 56 26.38 -3.24 -0.84
C PRO A 56 26.79 -4.36 -1.81
N VAL A 57 25.82 -4.89 -2.55
CA VAL A 57 26.08 -5.89 -3.57
C VAL A 57 26.62 -5.17 -4.80
N PHE A 58 27.88 -5.43 -5.15
CA PHE A 58 28.45 -4.94 -6.40
C PHE A 58 27.98 -5.81 -7.55
N ALA A 59 27.42 -5.19 -8.58
CA ALA A 59 27.11 -5.89 -9.82
C ALA A 59 28.41 -6.31 -10.53
N SER A 60 28.35 -7.41 -11.29
CA SER A 60 29.42 -7.78 -12.23
C SER A 60 29.66 -6.62 -13.22
N PRO A 61 30.91 -6.36 -13.66
CA PRO A 61 31.21 -5.29 -14.60
C PRO A 61 30.41 -5.37 -15.92
N ASP A 62 29.99 -6.58 -16.32
CA ASP A 62 29.21 -6.80 -17.54
C ASP A 62 27.69 -6.76 -17.34
N PHE A 63 27.21 -6.56 -16.11
CA PHE A 63 25.78 -6.61 -15.78
C PHE A 63 24.98 -5.56 -16.55
N ASP A 64 25.44 -4.32 -16.55
CA ASP A 64 24.77 -3.21 -17.23
C ASP A 64 24.69 -3.43 -18.74
N GLN A 65 25.75 -3.98 -19.33
CA GLN A 65 25.77 -4.31 -20.76
C GLN A 65 24.73 -5.38 -21.09
N ARG A 66 24.74 -6.49 -20.36
CA ARG A 66 23.78 -7.59 -20.56
C ARG A 66 22.34 -7.15 -20.32
N LEU A 67 22.12 -6.26 -19.34
CA LEU A 67 20.80 -5.70 -19.06
C LEU A 67 20.31 -4.84 -20.22
N ARG A 68 21.15 -3.96 -20.78
CA ARG A 68 20.81 -3.12 -21.93
C ARG A 68 20.55 -3.94 -23.20
N GLU A 69 21.37 -4.94 -23.47
CA GLU A 69 21.16 -5.87 -24.58
C GLU A 69 19.81 -6.61 -24.44
N ARG A 70 19.43 -7.00 -23.22
CA ARG A 70 18.14 -7.67 -23.00
C ARG A 70 16.95 -6.72 -23.16
N ILE A 71 17.00 -5.51 -22.62
CA ILE A 71 15.91 -4.52 -22.75
C ILE A 71 15.67 -4.18 -24.22
N THR A 72 16.75 -3.91 -24.98
CA THR A 72 16.65 -3.58 -26.41
C THR A 72 16.14 -4.74 -27.26
N ASN A 73 16.54 -5.98 -26.96
CA ASN A 73 16.01 -7.16 -27.64
C ASN A 73 14.53 -7.43 -27.33
N MET A 74 14.04 -7.05 -26.15
CA MET A 74 12.62 -7.18 -25.81
C MET A 74 11.75 -6.22 -26.62
N ASP A 75 12.17 -4.95 -26.77
CA ASP A 75 11.44 -3.98 -27.59
C ASP A 75 11.41 -4.41 -29.07
N ASN A 76 12.53 -4.93 -29.57
CA ASN A 76 12.66 -5.37 -30.95
C ASN A 76 11.91 -6.69 -31.26
N SER A 77 11.47 -7.43 -30.24
CA SER A 77 10.67 -8.66 -30.41
C SER A 77 9.19 -8.39 -30.71
N SER A 78 8.73 -7.14 -30.60
CA SER A 78 7.38 -6.74 -30.98
C SER A 78 7.26 -6.40 -32.47
N THR A 79 7.71 -7.30 -33.34
CA THR A 79 7.45 -7.25 -34.80
C THR A 79 6.02 -7.67 -35.13
N PHE A 80 5.03 -7.18 -34.39
CA PHE A 80 3.67 -7.11 -34.92
C PHE A 80 3.62 -5.90 -35.85
N PRO A 81 3.35 -6.09 -37.16
CA PRO A 81 3.33 -4.97 -38.09
C PRO A 81 2.20 -4.00 -37.73
N VAL A 82 2.57 -2.87 -37.14
CA VAL A 82 1.69 -1.70 -36.83
C VAL A 82 1.16 -1.04 -38.12
N ARG A 83 1.33 -1.67 -39.29
CA ARG A 83 0.77 -1.20 -40.56
C ARG A 83 -0.73 -1.46 -40.71
N TRP A 84 -1.38 -2.22 -39.82
CA TRP A 84 -2.81 -2.54 -39.98
C TRP A 84 -3.81 -1.60 -39.28
N ARG A 85 -3.34 -0.53 -38.61
CA ARG A 85 -4.23 0.43 -37.92
C ARG A 85 -4.22 1.87 -38.45
N ALA A 86 -3.35 2.20 -39.40
CA ALA A 86 -3.25 3.58 -39.92
C ALA A 86 -4.28 3.94 -41.01
N SER A 87 -5.09 2.98 -41.48
CA SER A 87 -6.06 3.21 -42.57
C SER A 87 -7.53 3.27 -42.13
N TRP A 88 -7.85 3.23 -40.82
CA TRP A 88 -9.24 3.21 -40.34
C TRP A 88 -9.67 4.36 -39.41
N SER A 89 -8.80 5.29 -39.03
CA SER A 89 -9.12 6.29 -38.00
C SER A 89 -9.62 7.66 -38.50
N TYR A 90 -9.68 7.92 -39.82
CA TYR A 90 -10.12 9.24 -40.32
C TYR A 90 -11.58 9.31 -40.77
N GLY A 91 -12.35 8.21 -40.72
CA GLY A 91 -13.73 8.17 -41.23
C GLY A 91 -14.83 8.55 -40.23
N LEU A 92 -14.58 8.47 -38.93
CA LEU A 92 -15.65 8.57 -37.90
C LEU A 92 -15.60 9.82 -37.02
N SER A 93 -14.52 10.62 -37.06
CA SER A 93 -14.37 11.76 -36.13
C SER A 93 -15.10 13.04 -36.57
N GLY A 94 -15.49 13.18 -37.84
CA GLY A 94 -16.15 14.41 -38.32
C GLY A 94 -17.58 14.58 -37.79
N ALA A 95 -18.36 13.51 -37.73
CA ALA A 95 -19.75 13.57 -37.30
C ALA A 95 -19.89 13.86 -35.79
N ALA A 96 -19.01 13.30 -34.95
CA ALA A 96 -19.04 13.53 -33.51
C ALA A 96 -18.78 15.01 -33.15
N ILE A 97 -17.88 15.68 -33.90
CA ILE A 97 -17.60 17.11 -33.71
C ILE A 97 -18.85 17.93 -34.07
N LEU A 98 -19.52 17.63 -35.17
CA LEU A 98 -20.74 18.34 -35.56
C LEU A 98 -21.88 18.14 -34.55
N VAL A 99 -22.04 16.93 -34.01
CA VAL A 99 -23.04 16.64 -32.96
C VAL A 99 -22.74 17.39 -31.66
N ALA A 100 -21.47 17.44 -31.24
CA ALA A 100 -21.07 18.15 -30.04
C ALA A 100 -21.28 19.68 -30.17
N VAL A 101 -20.95 20.25 -31.32
CA VAL A 101 -21.19 21.68 -31.60
C VAL A 101 -22.69 21.99 -31.63
N TYR A 102 -23.50 21.12 -32.24
CA TYR A 102 -24.95 21.29 -32.27
C TYR A 102 -25.58 21.24 -30.86
N LEU A 103 -25.19 20.27 -30.03
CA LEU A 103 -25.66 20.17 -28.65
C LEU A 103 -25.25 21.40 -27.81
N PHE A 104 -24.02 21.88 -27.98
CA PHE A 104 -23.53 23.06 -27.25
C PHE A 104 -24.36 24.31 -27.57
N ILE A 105 -24.67 24.54 -28.85
CA ILE A 105 -25.53 25.65 -29.28
C ILE A 105 -26.95 25.48 -28.69
N SER A 106 -27.49 24.26 -28.72
CA SER A 106 -28.85 23.98 -28.23
C SER A 106 -29.02 24.27 -26.74
N VAL A 107 -28.02 23.96 -25.92
CA VAL A 107 -28.07 24.16 -24.47
C VAL A 107 -28.00 25.66 -24.11
N GLN A 108 -27.15 26.43 -24.78
CA GLN A 108 -26.98 27.87 -24.48
C GLN A 108 -28.20 28.73 -24.84
N LEU A 109 -29.08 28.28 -25.74
CA LEU A 109 -30.32 29.01 -26.07
C LEU A 109 -31.50 28.66 -25.13
N SER A 110 -31.35 27.69 -24.23
CA SER A 110 -32.45 27.19 -23.39
C SER A 110 -32.56 27.88 -22.01
N ASP A 111 -31.69 28.83 -21.68
CA ASP A 111 -31.76 29.59 -20.43
C ASP A 111 -32.83 30.69 -20.50
N THR A 112 -34.10 30.30 -20.50
CA THR A 112 -35.17 31.19 -20.03
C THR A 112 -35.29 31.02 -18.51
N PRO A 113 -34.95 32.02 -17.69
CA PRO A 113 -35.10 31.91 -16.25
C PRO A 113 -36.59 31.86 -15.88
N VAL A 114 -37.05 30.69 -15.45
CA VAL A 114 -38.35 30.53 -14.79
C VAL A 114 -38.27 31.23 -13.44
N GLN A 115 -38.82 32.44 -13.37
CA GLN A 115 -39.02 33.20 -12.14
C GLN A 115 -40.06 32.46 -11.27
N MET A 116 -39.61 31.61 -10.34
CA MET A 116 -40.48 31.09 -9.28
C MET A 116 -40.64 32.18 -8.20
N ASN A 117 -41.80 32.84 -8.23
CA ASN A 117 -42.28 33.73 -7.18
C ASN A 117 -42.62 32.91 -5.92
N THR A 118 -41.77 32.96 -4.90
CA THR A 118 -42.04 32.41 -3.56
C THR A 118 -42.42 33.52 -2.59
N ASN A 119 -43.65 34.00 -2.68
CA ASN A 119 -44.32 34.68 -1.57
C ASN A 119 -45.17 33.66 -0.81
N THR A 120 -44.61 33.04 0.24
CA THR A 120 -45.42 32.44 1.31
C THR A 120 -44.66 32.52 2.62
N ALA A 121 -45.29 33.20 3.58
CA ALA A 121 -44.82 33.52 4.92
C ALA A 121 -44.78 32.28 5.85
N PRO A 122 -44.13 32.37 7.04
CA PRO A 122 -43.80 31.23 7.88
C PRO A 122 -44.97 30.83 8.79
N ALA A 123 -45.26 29.53 8.88
CA ALA A 123 -46.12 28.98 9.92
C ALA A 123 -45.32 27.98 10.76
N LEU A 124 -45.32 28.25 12.06
CA LEU A 124 -44.77 27.45 13.15
C LEU A 124 -45.34 26.02 13.20
N GLN A 125 -44.61 25.19 13.95
CA GLN A 125 -45.00 23.95 14.65
C GLN A 125 -44.80 22.64 13.87
N THR A 126 -43.94 21.76 14.39
CA THR A 126 -44.40 20.75 15.37
C THR A 126 -43.25 19.83 15.77
N LYS A 127 -43.03 19.85 17.08
CA LYS A 127 -42.24 18.93 17.89
C LYS A 127 -42.84 17.51 17.80
N GLN A 128 -42.14 16.53 17.22
CA GLN A 128 -42.39 15.13 17.54
C GLN A 128 -41.10 14.32 17.66
N ASN A 129 -40.90 13.89 18.90
CA ASN A 129 -39.93 12.97 19.44
C ASN A 129 -40.64 11.61 19.53
N ILE A 130 -40.18 10.55 18.86
CA ILE A 130 -40.44 9.15 19.21
C ILE A 130 -39.23 8.31 18.76
N THR A 131 -38.42 7.95 19.75
CA THR A 131 -38.09 6.56 20.15
C THR A 131 -37.60 5.55 19.10
N HIS A 132 -36.32 5.21 19.29
CA HIS A 132 -35.61 3.93 19.08
C HIS A 132 -36.48 2.65 18.98
N PRO A 133 -36.02 1.61 18.27
CA PRO A 133 -35.26 0.60 19.00
C PRO A 133 -34.04 0.03 18.26
N GLN A 134 -33.13 -0.48 19.09
CA GLN A 134 -31.95 -1.27 18.75
C GLN A 134 -32.30 -2.50 17.91
N GLN A 135 -31.45 -2.80 16.92
CA GLN A 135 -31.28 -4.17 16.44
C GLN A 135 -29.93 -4.71 16.93
N LYS A 136 -30.05 -5.50 18.00
CA LYS A 136 -29.03 -6.38 18.57
C LYS A 136 -29.29 -7.74 17.95
N GLU A 137 -28.41 -8.23 17.08
CA GLU A 137 -28.32 -9.66 16.81
C GLU A 137 -26.94 -10.18 17.18
N GLN A 138 -27.00 -11.16 18.07
CA GLN A 138 -25.92 -11.85 18.73
C GLN A 138 -25.56 -13.08 17.90
N PHE A 139 -24.25 -13.26 17.68
CA PHE A 139 -23.50 -14.39 18.22
C PHE A 139 -24.21 -15.75 18.32
N VAL A 140 -23.86 -16.69 17.44
CA VAL A 140 -24.01 -18.15 17.66
C VAL A 140 -22.75 -18.89 17.14
N THR A 141 -21.91 -19.23 18.11
CA THR A 141 -21.24 -20.53 18.41
C THR A 141 -20.70 -21.49 17.34
N SER A 142 -19.48 -21.96 17.64
CA SER A 142 -19.03 -23.37 17.64
C SER A 142 -18.83 -24.11 16.31
N GLY A 143 -17.57 -24.20 15.89
CA GLY A 143 -17.00 -25.35 15.20
C GLY A 143 -15.79 -25.86 15.98
N LYS A 144 -15.98 -26.92 16.77
CA LYS A 144 -14.98 -27.65 17.56
C LYS A 144 -14.58 -28.91 16.78
N THR A 145 -13.29 -29.24 16.90
CA THR A 145 -12.59 -30.52 16.62
C THR A 145 -12.56 -31.02 15.18
N ASP A 146 -11.35 -31.20 14.63
CA ASP A 146 -10.81 -32.55 14.44
C ASP A 146 -9.29 -32.55 14.22
N ASN A 147 -8.64 -33.02 15.27
CA ASN A 147 -7.42 -33.81 15.35
C ASN A 147 -7.13 -34.62 14.08
N THR A 148 -5.96 -34.45 13.48
CA THR A 148 -5.29 -35.54 12.74
C THR A 148 -3.81 -35.46 13.05
N SER A 149 -3.43 -36.12 14.14
CA SER A 149 -2.11 -36.71 14.28
C SER A 149 -2.06 -37.91 13.33
N THR A 150 -1.17 -37.87 12.36
CA THR A 150 -0.57 -39.09 11.81
C THR A 150 0.92 -38.90 11.87
N ALA A 151 1.52 -39.70 12.73
CA ALA A 151 2.95 -39.87 12.90
C ALA A 151 3.55 -40.64 11.70
N LEU A 152 4.88 -40.71 11.73
CA LEU A 152 5.81 -41.54 10.93
C LEU A 152 6.40 -40.90 9.66
N SER A 153 7.58 -40.29 9.83
CA SER A 153 8.88 -40.83 9.37
C SER A 153 9.92 -39.70 9.50
N ASP A 154 10.69 -39.63 10.58
CA ASP A 154 12.01 -40.28 10.72
C ASP A 154 13.02 -39.84 9.63
N SER A 155 13.78 -38.79 9.94
CA SER A 155 15.12 -38.63 9.38
C SER A 155 16.01 -37.93 10.38
N SER A 156 16.74 -38.74 11.13
CA SER A 156 17.90 -38.39 11.94
C SER A 156 18.91 -37.54 11.14
N ILE A 157 19.00 -36.24 11.44
CA ILE A 157 20.18 -35.44 11.09
C ILE A 157 21.03 -35.35 12.36
N LYS A 158 22.08 -36.16 12.39
CA LYS A 158 23.12 -36.19 13.42
C LYS A 158 23.82 -34.83 13.49
N ARG A 159 23.82 -34.27 14.70
CA ARG A 159 24.66 -33.16 15.15
C ARG A 159 26.08 -33.70 15.43
N PRO A 160 27.14 -33.19 14.79
CA PRO A 160 28.50 -33.46 15.24
C PRO A 160 28.87 -32.46 16.34
N GLU A 161 29.06 -32.98 17.55
CA GLU A 161 29.92 -32.35 18.56
C GLU A 161 31.39 -32.60 18.23
N GLU A 162 32.26 -31.84 18.90
CA GLU A 162 33.70 -32.09 19.04
C GLU A 162 34.62 -31.55 17.92
N ILE A 163 34.91 -30.25 17.97
CA ILE A 163 36.18 -29.71 17.48
C ILE A 163 37.09 -29.50 18.68
N GLU A 164 37.89 -30.54 18.88
CA GLU A 164 39.19 -30.66 19.53
C GLU A 164 39.93 -29.33 19.82
N LYS A 165 40.14 -29.07 21.12
CA LYS A 165 41.13 -28.12 21.63
C LYS A 165 42.53 -28.62 21.26
N ARG A 166 43.19 -27.97 20.30
CA ARG A 166 44.65 -28.08 20.16
C ARG A 166 45.33 -27.04 21.04
N GLU A 167 45.95 -27.53 22.10
CA GLU A 167 46.98 -26.83 22.85
C GLU A 167 48.14 -26.48 21.92
N ILE A 168 48.47 -25.20 21.82
CA ILE A 168 49.70 -24.72 21.20
C ILE A 168 50.69 -24.55 22.36
N ASN A 169 51.51 -25.57 22.61
CA ASN A 169 52.64 -25.45 23.52
C ASN A 169 53.76 -24.64 22.85
N LEU A 170 54.14 -23.57 23.52
CA LEU A 170 55.35 -22.78 23.30
C LEU A 170 56.58 -23.70 23.30
N ILE A 171 57.46 -23.54 22.32
CA ILE A 171 58.85 -23.99 22.41
C ILE A 171 59.73 -22.74 22.33
N ASP A 172 60.34 -22.43 23.47
CA ASP A 172 61.51 -21.57 23.61
C ASP A 172 62.73 -22.27 22.99
N LYS A 173 63.46 -21.58 22.11
CA LYS A 173 64.90 -21.80 21.91
C LYS A 173 65.58 -20.62 21.25
#